data_AF-A0A6M0C3Z8-F1
#
_entry.id   AF-A0A6M0C3Z8-F1
#
_cell.length_a   1.000
_cell.length_b   1.000
_cell.length_c   1.000
_cell.angle_alpha   90.00
_cell.angle_beta   90.00
_cell.angle_gamma   90.00
#
_symmetry.space_group_name_H-M   'P 1'
#
loop_
_entity.id
_entity.type
_entity.pdbx_description
1 polymer ?
#
loop_
_entity_poly.entity_id
_entity_poly.type
_entity_poly.pdbx_seq_one_letter_code
_entity_poly.pdbx_strand_id
1 'polypeptide(L)'
;QSNPERAGRLLGIDRQILQGLEVTTDDSREQIELILSGLVVKEKGKLKVKNRIYQEVFNLEWVEKQLGSLRPYSQTFDAWIATGQKDESRLLRGQALKDAQIWAMGKSLSDLDYQFLAASVELDRKEVQKALEAERTKEVEAKLKEEQKNAKLQRLLLGVVSVAFAISSGIGIFALWQFRQARISEIIALASSSKGLFASNNQLGAMLDAIKAKRRMDSLGRVDSKTAQRVETALTQAVYGTNEFNRLIGHQGSVLTVDISPDGKLIATGSIDKTVKIWQEDGTLLETLEHSATVHRLAFGPDGKSLVSGSIDGTVKLWDVDGKLLQNIAAHNVPVWGVAFSPKGEIIASASSDRTVKLWQTDGSLFATLTGHQDSVRGVAFNDRGQIIASGSVDGVVKLWSIDGKLLTSFKAHQGRVTDLAFCQQTNLLVSAGTDKIAKLWQPDGTLVRTFQDDNVTIGTDCSDNGEYIATSGRDNAVKIWKPDGTFVRILKEHKAVVRDVALRADGLMAASASDDGTVSHPAAADLPARTASGTGSRGRGHRRSRRRRALSPSRRHYARPAGRRSDSCRDHSDEPSR
;
A
#
# COMPACT_ATOMS: atom_id res chain seq x y z
N GLN A 1 -91.02 78.64 -17.70
CA GLN A 1 -90.06 78.09 -16.72
C GLN A 1 -88.66 78.44 -17.22
N SER A 2 -88.01 79.43 -16.62
CA SER A 2 -86.65 79.82 -17.00
C SER A 2 -85.65 78.77 -16.51
N ASN A 3 -84.85 78.22 -17.43
CA ASN A 3 -83.71 77.37 -17.08
C ASN A 3 -82.72 78.20 -16.22
N PRO A 4 -82.34 77.76 -15.00
CA PRO A 4 -81.41 78.49 -14.13
C PRO A 4 -80.02 78.72 -14.76
N GLU A 5 -79.58 77.84 -15.67
CA GLU A 5 -78.35 78.08 -16.45
C GLU A 5 -78.50 79.23 -17.43
N ARG A 6 -79.68 79.35 -18.05
CA ARG A 6 -80.01 80.43 -18.98
C ARG A 6 -80.17 81.76 -18.23
N ALA A 7 -80.80 81.74 -17.06
CA ALA A 7 -80.89 82.91 -16.18
C ALA A 7 -79.49 83.42 -15.77
N GLY A 8 -78.56 82.52 -15.42
CA GLY A 8 -77.18 82.90 -15.10
C GLY A 8 -76.43 83.53 -16.29
N ARG A 9 -76.66 83.08 -17.52
CA ARG A 9 -76.06 83.67 -18.73
C ARG A 9 -76.63 85.06 -19.04
N LEU A 10 -77.95 85.23 -18.96
CA LEU A 10 -78.63 86.53 -19.16
C LEU A 10 -78.14 87.57 -18.14
N LEU A 11 -78.11 87.20 -16.85
CA LEU A 11 -77.59 88.07 -15.79
C LEU A 11 -76.10 88.40 -15.96
N GLY A 12 -75.31 87.49 -16.53
CA GLY A 12 -73.91 87.75 -16.88
C GLY A 12 -73.76 88.81 -17.98
N ILE A 13 -74.63 88.79 -18.99
CA ILE A 13 -74.64 89.80 -20.07
C ILE A 13 -75.13 91.15 -19.53
N ASP A 14 -76.20 91.17 -18.73
CA ASP A 14 -76.71 92.39 -18.08
C ASP A 14 -75.64 93.02 -17.18
N ARG A 15 -74.90 92.22 -16.40
CA ARG A 15 -73.80 92.68 -15.56
C ARG A 15 -72.73 93.41 -16.38
N GLN A 16 -72.31 92.84 -17.51
CA GLN A 16 -71.29 93.46 -18.38
C GLN A 16 -71.74 94.83 -18.89
N ILE A 17 -73.00 94.94 -19.31
CA ILE A 17 -73.59 96.20 -19.79
C ILE A 17 -73.63 97.24 -18.66
N LEU A 18 -74.01 96.84 -17.44
CA LEU A 18 -74.06 97.74 -16.26
C LEU A 18 -72.68 98.18 -15.76
N GLN A 19 -71.64 97.38 -15.99
CA GLN A 19 -70.25 97.73 -15.67
C GLN A 19 -69.60 98.66 -16.72
N GLY A 20 -70.35 99.05 -17.75
CA GLY A 20 -69.86 99.92 -18.82
C GLY A 20 -68.94 99.20 -19.82
N LEU A 21 -68.91 97.86 -19.81
CA LEU A 21 -68.20 97.07 -20.81
C LEU A 21 -69.01 97.08 -22.11
N GLU A 22 -68.34 97.33 -23.22
CA GLU A 22 -68.98 97.38 -24.52
C GLU A 22 -69.35 95.97 -25.00
N VAL A 23 -70.62 95.59 -24.87
CA VAL A 23 -71.15 94.32 -25.42
C VAL A 23 -71.59 94.54 -26.86
N THR A 24 -70.87 93.94 -27.80
CA THR A 24 -71.22 93.94 -29.23
C THR A 24 -72.39 93.00 -29.48
N THR A 25 -73.29 93.38 -30.39
CA THR A 25 -74.45 92.53 -30.68
C THR A 25 -74.05 91.31 -31.51
N ASP A 26 -74.29 90.12 -30.99
CA ASP A 26 -74.02 88.84 -31.66
C ASP A 26 -75.31 88.12 -32.11
N ASP A 27 -76.47 88.73 -31.85
CA ASP A 27 -77.81 88.20 -32.13
C ASP A 27 -78.03 86.78 -31.55
N SER A 28 -77.29 86.42 -30.49
CA SER A 28 -77.52 85.20 -29.72
C SER A 28 -78.92 85.22 -29.08
N ARG A 29 -79.47 84.01 -28.84
CA ARG A 29 -80.83 83.87 -28.30
C ARG A 29 -81.01 84.60 -26.98
N GLU A 30 -79.98 84.60 -26.14
CA GLU A 30 -79.93 85.31 -24.88
C GLU A 30 -79.94 86.84 -25.07
N GLN A 31 -79.16 87.39 -26.01
CA GLN A 31 -79.20 88.82 -26.33
C GLN A 31 -80.55 89.24 -26.91
N ILE A 32 -81.16 88.41 -27.76
CA ILE A 32 -82.49 88.67 -28.33
C ILE A 32 -83.56 88.71 -27.22
N GLU A 33 -83.52 87.77 -26.26
CA GLU A 33 -84.43 87.77 -25.11
C GLU A 33 -84.22 89.02 -24.23
N LEU A 34 -82.97 89.46 -24.03
CA LEU A 34 -82.65 90.69 -23.31
C LEU A 34 -83.22 91.93 -24.00
N ILE A 35 -83.12 92.01 -25.33
CA ILE A 35 -83.69 93.10 -26.13
C ILE A 35 -85.22 93.07 -26.07
N LEU A 36 -85.84 91.89 -26.18
CA LEU A 36 -87.28 91.69 -26.10
C LEU A 36 -87.85 91.99 -24.71
N SER A 37 -87.07 91.80 -23.64
CA SER A 37 -87.46 92.19 -22.28
C SER A 37 -87.64 93.70 -22.10
N GLY A 38 -87.12 94.50 -23.03
CA GLY A 38 -87.18 95.95 -22.99
C GLY A 38 -86.19 96.61 -22.03
N LEU A 39 -85.34 95.82 -21.35
CA LEU A 39 -84.28 96.31 -20.47
C LEU A 39 -83.13 96.95 -21.25
N VAL A 40 -82.78 96.36 -22.39
CA VAL A 40 -81.71 96.84 -23.29
C VAL A 40 -82.23 97.08 -24.70
N VAL A 41 -81.54 97.97 -25.43
CA VAL A 41 -81.80 98.31 -26.82
C VAL A 41 -80.52 98.22 -27.64
N LYS A 42 -80.66 97.82 -28.90
CA LYS A 42 -79.59 97.81 -29.88
C LYS A 42 -79.43 99.22 -30.43
N GLU A 43 -78.33 99.89 -30.10
CA GLU A 43 -77.99 101.22 -30.60
C GLU A 43 -76.59 101.17 -31.22
N LYS A 44 -76.48 101.47 -32.52
CA LYS A 44 -75.22 101.43 -33.29
C LYS A 44 -74.43 100.10 -33.15
N GLY A 45 -75.11 98.96 -33.15
CA GLY A 45 -74.48 97.63 -33.09
C GLY A 45 -73.96 97.21 -31.71
N LYS A 46 -74.31 97.94 -30.65
CA LYS A 46 -73.99 97.60 -29.26
C LYS A 46 -75.26 97.51 -28.42
N LEU A 47 -75.24 96.69 -27.38
CA LEU A 47 -76.30 96.64 -26.37
C LEU A 47 -76.12 97.77 -25.38
N LYS A 48 -77.18 98.56 -25.18
CA LYS A 48 -77.23 99.61 -24.15
C LYS A 48 -78.52 99.51 -23.36
N VAL A 49 -78.49 99.96 -22.10
CA VAL A 49 -79.70 100.04 -21.27
C VAL A 49 -80.71 101.00 -21.92
N LYS A 50 -81.93 100.52 -22.16
CA LYS A 50 -82.97 101.24 -22.93
C LYS A 50 -83.54 102.42 -22.15
N ASN A 51 -83.66 102.30 -20.83
CA ASN A 51 -84.23 103.33 -19.97
C ASN A 51 -83.48 103.42 -18.64
N ARG A 52 -83.11 104.64 -18.23
CA ARG A 52 -82.43 104.91 -16.95
C ARG A 52 -83.24 104.45 -15.73
N ILE A 53 -84.57 104.42 -15.80
CA ILE A 53 -85.42 103.93 -14.71
C ILE A 53 -85.19 102.42 -14.47
N TYR A 54 -84.97 101.63 -15.52
CA TYR A 54 -84.66 100.21 -15.35
C TYR A 54 -83.26 99.97 -14.80
N GLN A 55 -82.32 100.90 -15.02
CA GLN A 55 -80.98 100.85 -14.43
C GLN A 55 -81.01 101.05 -12.91
N GLU A 56 -81.96 101.83 -12.39
CA GLU A 56 -82.16 102.03 -10.94
C GLU A 56 -82.75 100.78 -10.26
N VAL A 57 -83.64 100.06 -10.96
CA VAL A 57 -84.32 98.86 -10.41
C VAL A 57 -83.48 97.59 -10.59
N PHE A 58 -82.88 97.39 -11.77
CA PHE A 58 -82.00 96.27 -12.10
C PHE A 58 -80.55 96.74 -12.11
N ASN A 59 -80.11 97.29 -10.97
CA ASN A 59 -78.75 97.78 -10.80
C ASN A 59 -77.74 96.62 -10.61
N LEU A 60 -76.44 96.96 -10.58
CA LEU A 60 -75.37 95.97 -10.45
C LEU A 60 -75.52 95.11 -9.19
N GLU A 61 -75.93 95.71 -8.07
CA GLU A 61 -76.11 95.04 -6.78
C GLU A 61 -77.23 93.99 -6.84
N TRP A 62 -78.34 94.30 -7.53
CA TRP A 62 -79.42 93.35 -7.77
C TRP A 62 -78.95 92.16 -8.62
N VAL A 63 -78.21 92.43 -9.70
CA VAL A 63 -77.70 91.39 -10.61
C VAL A 63 -76.69 90.48 -9.91
N GLU A 64 -75.80 91.04 -9.08
CA GLU A 64 -74.86 90.24 -8.28
C GLU A 64 -75.55 89.37 -7.24
N LYS A 65 -76.60 89.87 -6.58
CA LYS A 65 -77.39 89.10 -5.62
C LYS A 65 -78.10 87.90 -6.27
N GLN A 66 -78.63 88.07 -7.48
CA GLN A 66 -79.26 86.98 -8.24
C GLN A 66 -78.23 86.00 -8.82
N LEU A 67 -77.06 86.48 -9.26
CA LEU A 67 -75.95 85.61 -9.67
C LEU A 67 -75.39 84.80 -8.49
N GLY A 68 -75.36 85.37 -7.28
CA GLY A 68 -74.92 84.70 -6.06
C GLY A 68 -75.81 83.52 -5.68
N SER A 69 -77.14 83.68 -5.74
CA SER A 69 -78.10 82.63 -5.37
C SER A 69 -78.10 81.43 -6.33
N LEU A 70 -77.62 81.61 -7.57
CA LEU A 70 -77.57 80.57 -8.59
C LEU A 70 -76.27 79.73 -8.55
N ARG A 71 -75.25 80.14 -7.79
CA ARG A 71 -73.95 79.45 -7.71
C ARG A 71 -74.02 78.20 -6.82
N PRO A 72 -73.61 77.01 -7.31
CA PRO A 72 -73.50 75.80 -6.49
C PRO A 72 -72.47 75.91 -5.36
N TYR A 73 -71.51 76.82 -5.51
CA TYR A 73 -70.41 77.06 -4.58
C TYR A 73 -70.49 78.43 -3.89
N SER A 74 -71.67 79.06 -3.86
CA SER A 74 -71.90 80.38 -3.24
C SER A 74 -71.42 80.44 -1.78
N GLN A 75 -71.83 79.50 -0.95
CA GLN A 75 -71.49 79.51 0.48
C GLN A 75 -69.99 79.41 0.75
N THR A 76 -69.27 78.55 0.02
CA THR A 76 -67.83 78.37 0.19
C THR A 76 -67.04 79.53 -0.42
N PHE A 77 -67.53 80.10 -1.51
CA PHE A 77 -66.99 81.29 -2.14
C PHE A 77 -67.12 82.54 -1.26
N ASP A 78 -68.31 82.79 -0.70
CA ASP A 78 -68.56 83.92 0.19
C ASP A 78 -67.73 83.82 1.47
N ALA A 79 -67.58 82.61 2.02
CA ALA A 79 -66.71 82.34 3.16
C ALA A 79 -65.22 82.54 2.84
N TRP A 80 -64.79 82.16 1.63
CA TRP A 80 -63.41 82.39 1.17
C TRP A 80 -63.12 83.88 0.95
N ILE A 81 -64.10 84.65 0.45
CA ILE A 81 -64.00 86.10 0.33
C ILE A 81 -63.96 86.77 1.71
N ALA A 82 -64.82 86.35 2.64
CA ALA A 82 -64.87 86.90 4.00
C ALA A 82 -63.55 86.74 4.79
N THR A 83 -62.74 85.74 4.42
CA THR A 83 -61.41 85.50 5.01
C THR A 83 -60.28 86.23 4.28
N GLY A 84 -60.60 87.11 3.32
CA GLY A 84 -59.61 87.83 2.52
C GLY A 84 -58.82 86.92 1.60
N GLN A 85 -59.43 85.84 1.07
CA GLN A 85 -58.88 84.91 0.08
C GLN A 85 -57.71 84.03 0.57
N LYS A 86 -57.56 83.84 1.88
CA LYS A 86 -56.42 83.10 2.47
C LYS A 86 -56.76 81.70 3.00
N ASP A 87 -58.02 81.40 3.24
CA ASP A 87 -58.41 80.13 3.85
C ASP A 87 -58.52 79.01 2.80
N GLU A 88 -57.43 78.24 2.65
CA GLU A 88 -57.35 77.08 1.73
C GLU A 88 -58.31 75.94 2.08
N SER A 89 -58.86 75.90 3.31
CA SER A 89 -59.82 74.87 3.70
C SER A 89 -61.20 75.04 3.05
N ARG A 90 -61.49 76.25 2.54
CA ARG A 90 -62.73 76.61 1.86
C ARG A 90 -62.70 76.39 0.36
N LEU A 91 -61.51 76.11 -0.19
CA LEU A 91 -61.31 75.76 -1.58
C LEU A 91 -61.88 74.37 -1.87
N LEU A 92 -62.42 74.20 -3.08
CA LEU A 92 -63.08 72.96 -3.49
C LEU A 92 -62.04 71.88 -3.84
N ARG A 93 -62.39 70.62 -3.62
CA ARG A 93 -61.52 69.46 -3.92
C ARG A 93 -62.31 68.34 -4.58
N GLY A 94 -61.61 67.50 -5.34
CA GLY A 94 -62.18 66.31 -5.98
C GLY A 94 -63.43 66.62 -6.79
N GLN A 95 -64.54 65.93 -6.49
CA GLN A 95 -65.76 66.02 -7.28
C GLN A 95 -66.45 67.38 -7.20
N ALA A 96 -66.45 68.03 -6.03
CA ALA A 96 -67.09 69.33 -5.83
C ALA A 96 -66.43 70.45 -6.67
N LEU A 97 -65.11 70.35 -6.89
CA LEU A 97 -64.38 71.28 -7.77
C LEU A 97 -64.76 71.07 -9.24
N LYS A 98 -64.88 69.81 -9.68
CA LYS A 98 -65.28 69.48 -11.07
C LYS A 98 -66.68 70.03 -11.38
N ASP A 99 -67.62 69.84 -10.46
CA ASP A 99 -69.00 70.30 -10.63
C ASP A 99 -69.08 71.83 -10.69
N ALA A 100 -68.27 72.53 -9.90
CA ALA A 100 -68.16 73.98 -9.91
C ALA A 100 -67.55 74.55 -11.20
N GLN A 101 -66.53 73.90 -11.76
CA GLN A 101 -65.92 74.28 -13.04
C GLN A 101 -66.89 74.13 -14.21
N ILE A 102 -67.66 73.03 -14.23
CA ILE A 102 -68.68 72.78 -15.27
C ILE A 102 -69.74 73.87 -15.21
N TRP A 103 -70.21 74.24 -14.01
CA TRP A 103 -71.20 75.30 -13.86
C TRP A 103 -70.68 76.67 -14.30
N ALA A 104 -69.41 76.99 -14.05
CA ALA A 104 -68.82 78.29 -14.42
C ALA A 104 -68.65 78.48 -15.94
N MET A 105 -68.68 77.40 -16.72
CA MET A 105 -68.39 77.42 -18.15
C MET A 105 -69.46 78.19 -18.96
N GLY A 106 -69.01 79.17 -19.77
CA GLY A 106 -69.89 80.00 -20.61
C GLY A 106 -70.72 81.03 -19.85
N LYS A 107 -70.40 81.29 -18.58
CA LYS A 107 -70.98 82.38 -17.77
C LYS A 107 -69.91 83.45 -17.53
N SER A 108 -70.22 84.71 -17.78
CA SER A 108 -69.31 85.85 -17.50
C SER A 108 -69.33 86.17 -16.01
N LEU A 109 -68.53 85.43 -15.23
CA LEU A 109 -68.42 85.57 -13.77
C LEU A 109 -67.43 86.68 -13.38
N SER A 110 -67.34 86.97 -12.08
CA SER A 110 -66.39 87.95 -11.57
C SER A 110 -64.94 87.41 -11.59
N ASP A 111 -63.95 88.29 -11.59
CA ASP A 111 -62.54 87.88 -11.49
C ASP A 111 -62.24 87.07 -10.22
N LEU A 112 -62.96 87.35 -9.13
CA LEU A 112 -62.86 86.62 -7.86
C LEU A 112 -63.31 85.16 -8.00
N ASP A 113 -64.36 84.90 -8.80
CA ASP A 113 -64.85 83.53 -9.07
C ASP A 113 -63.77 82.69 -9.77
N TYR A 114 -63.08 83.27 -10.74
CA TYR A 114 -62.00 82.57 -11.44
C TYR A 114 -60.79 82.33 -10.54
N GLN A 115 -60.45 83.28 -9.66
CA GLN A 115 -59.37 83.12 -8.68
C GLN A 115 -59.69 81.99 -7.68
N PHE A 116 -60.92 81.89 -7.19
CA PHE A 116 -61.36 80.81 -6.29
C PHE A 116 -61.24 79.43 -6.93
N LEU A 117 -61.72 79.29 -8.17
CA LEU A 117 -61.65 78.02 -8.91
C LEU A 117 -60.20 77.64 -9.25
N ALA A 118 -59.36 78.61 -9.64
CA ALA A 118 -57.95 78.37 -9.92
C ALA A 118 -57.18 77.93 -8.66
N ALA A 119 -57.38 78.61 -7.53
CA ALA A 119 -56.77 78.25 -6.25
C ALA A 119 -57.21 76.84 -5.80
N SER A 120 -58.49 76.50 -6.01
CA SER A 120 -59.03 75.17 -5.70
C SER A 120 -58.39 74.06 -6.54
N VAL A 121 -58.14 74.30 -7.84
CA VAL A 121 -57.42 73.36 -8.72
C VAL A 121 -55.98 73.15 -8.28
N GLU A 122 -55.29 74.22 -7.89
CA GLU A 122 -53.89 74.12 -7.50
C GLU A 122 -53.72 73.32 -6.20
N LEU A 123 -54.64 73.48 -5.26
CA LEU A 123 -54.63 72.75 -4.00
C LEU A 123 -54.91 71.25 -4.20
N ASP A 124 -55.95 70.90 -4.95
CA ASP A 124 -56.31 69.50 -5.25
C ASP A 124 -55.15 68.75 -5.93
N ARG A 125 -54.46 69.42 -6.86
CA ARG A 125 -53.27 68.87 -7.55
C ARG A 125 -52.11 68.60 -6.58
N LYS A 126 -51.87 69.49 -5.61
CA LYS A 126 -50.80 69.31 -4.61
C LYS A 126 -51.08 68.15 -3.67
N GLU A 127 -52.32 67.92 -3.29
CA GLU A 127 -52.70 66.82 -2.38
C GLU A 127 -52.60 65.46 -3.04
N VAL A 128 -53.06 65.33 -4.29
CA VAL A 128 -52.95 64.07 -5.07
C VAL A 128 -51.49 63.66 -5.27
N GLN A 129 -50.60 64.63 -5.55
CA GLN A 129 -49.18 64.35 -5.76
C GLN A 129 -48.50 63.84 -4.48
N LYS A 130 -48.78 64.45 -3.32
CA LYS A 130 -48.23 64.01 -2.03
C LYS A 130 -48.71 62.61 -1.64
N ALA A 131 -49.97 62.27 -1.92
CA ALA A 131 -50.51 60.95 -1.64
C ALA A 131 -49.78 59.85 -2.45
N LEU A 132 -49.52 60.11 -3.73
CA LEU A 132 -48.81 59.18 -4.61
C LEU A 132 -47.34 58.98 -4.20
N GLU A 133 -46.67 60.03 -3.75
CA GLU A 133 -45.28 59.95 -3.27
C GLU A 133 -45.17 59.15 -1.98
N ALA A 134 -46.13 59.32 -1.04
CA ALA A 134 -46.18 58.56 0.20
C ALA A 134 -46.49 57.06 -0.01
N GLU A 135 -47.20 56.71 -1.08
CA GLU A 135 -47.44 55.31 -1.45
C GLU A 135 -46.18 54.67 -2.06
N ARG A 136 -45.49 55.38 -2.97
CA ARG A 136 -44.23 54.91 -3.57
C ARG A 136 -43.13 54.68 -2.55
N THR A 137 -43.00 55.52 -1.53
CA THR A 137 -41.97 55.33 -0.48
C THR A 137 -42.22 54.09 0.35
N LYS A 138 -43.48 53.80 0.68
CA LYS A 138 -43.86 52.55 1.39
C LYS A 138 -43.53 51.31 0.58
N GLU A 139 -43.78 51.33 -0.72
CA GLU A 139 -43.43 50.20 -1.61
C GLU A 139 -41.91 49.97 -1.68
N VAL A 140 -41.12 51.04 -1.79
CA VAL A 140 -39.65 50.94 -1.85
C VAL A 140 -39.08 50.44 -0.53
N GLU A 141 -39.59 50.92 0.62
CA GLU A 141 -39.16 50.44 1.94
C GLU A 141 -39.50 48.96 2.16
N ALA A 142 -40.66 48.50 1.69
CA ALA A 142 -41.05 47.10 1.75
C ALA A 142 -40.09 46.22 0.91
N LYS A 143 -39.82 46.63 -0.34
CA LYS A 143 -38.86 45.94 -1.21
C LYS A 143 -37.45 45.90 -0.63
N LEU A 144 -36.97 47.00 -0.04
CA LEU A 144 -35.64 47.06 0.57
C LEU A 144 -35.52 46.12 1.77
N LYS A 145 -36.57 46.01 2.60
CA LYS A 145 -36.60 45.06 3.73
C LYS A 145 -36.56 43.61 3.27
N GLU A 146 -37.23 43.29 2.16
CA GLU A 146 -37.21 41.95 1.56
C GLU A 146 -35.82 41.61 1.00
N GLU A 147 -35.21 42.52 0.23
CA GLU A 147 -33.83 42.41 -0.26
C GLU A 147 -32.81 42.25 0.88
N GLN A 148 -32.95 43.03 1.95
CA GLN A 148 -32.07 42.90 3.12
C GLN A 148 -32.22 41.55 3.83
N LYS A 149 -33.44 41.00 3.92
CA LYS A 149 -33.65 39.65 4.46
C LYS A 149 -32.99 38.60 3.57
N ASN A 150 -33.18 38.69 2.25
CA ASN A 150 -32.60 37.77 1.28
C ASN A 150 -31.06 37.84 1.30
N ALA A 151 -30.47 39.04 1.35
CA ALA A 151 -29.02 39.23 1.45
C ALA A 151 -28.45 38.67 2.77
N LYS A 152 -29.15 38.84 3.90
CA LYS A 152 -28.76 38.21 5.18
C LYS A 152 -28.83 36.70 5.11
N LEU A 153 -29.88 36.14 4.50
CA LEU A 153 -30.03 34.70 4.33
C LEU A 153 -28.93 34.12 3.42
N GLN A 154 -28.64 34.79 2.31
CA GLN A 154 -27.56 34.41 1.38
C GLN A 154 -26.18 34.44 2.07
N ARG A 155 -25.88 35.47 2.88
CA ARG A 155 -24.62 35.52 3.64
C ARG A 155 -24.52 34.40 4.68
N LEU A 156 -25.62 34.09 5.36
CA LEU A 156 -25.65 33.00 6.34
C LEU A 156 -25.46 31.64 5.67
N LEU A 157 -26.16 31.39 4.55
CA LEU A 157 -26.00 30.18 3.74
C LEU A 157 -24.57 30.03 3.20
N LEU A 158 -23.98 31.11 2.66
CA LEU A 158 -22.59 31.09 2.17
C LEU A 158 -21.60 30.78 3.31
N GLY A 159 -21.83 31.33 4.50
CA GLY A 159 -21.05 31.03 5.69
C GLY A 159 -21.14 29.56 6.09
N VAL A 160 -22.35 28.98 6.14
CA VAL A 160 -22.57 27.56 6.46
C VAL A 160 -21.91 26.65 5.42
N VAL A 161 -22.09 26.93 4.12
CA VAL A 161 -21.49 26.13 3.04
C VAL A 161 -19.96 26.17 3.10
N SER A 162 -19.38 27.35 3.38
CA SER A 162 -17.91 27.50 3.49
C SER A 162 -17.35 26.70 4.68
N VAL A 163 -18.03 26.73 5.83
CA VAL A 163 -17.66 25.94 7.00
C VAL A 163 -17.80 24.44 6.72
N ALA A 164 -18.90 24.01 6.11
CA ALA A 164 -19.11 22.62 5.73
C ALA A 164 -18.03 22.11 4.75
N PHE A 165 -17.65 22.93 3.78
CA PHE A 165 -16.58 22.61 2.83
C PHE A 165 -15.22 22.47 3.53
N ALA A 166 -14.88 23.37 4.46
CA ALA A 166 -13.65 23.30 5.24
C ALA A 166 -13.58 22.03 6.10
N ILE A 167 -14.70 21.66 6.75
CA ILE A 167 -14.80 20.42 7.53
C ILE A 167 -14.60 19.20 6.62
N SER A 168 -15.30 19.14 5.48
CA SER A 168 -15.19 18.01 4.54
C SER A 168 -13.77 17.85 3.98
N SER A 169 -13.10 18.96 3.64
CA SER A 169 -11.71 18.98 3.16
C SER A 169 -10.75 18.54 4.26
N GLY A 170 -10.96 18.98 5.51
CA GLY A 170 -10.19 18.55 6.67
C GLY A 170 -10.30 17.05 6.93
N ILE A 171 -11.51 16.49 6.83
CA ILE A 171 -11.75 15.04 6.93
C ILE A 171 -11.03 14.31 5.78
N GLY A 172 -11.12 14.81 4.55
CA GLY A 172 -10.43 14.22 3.39
C GLY A 172 -8.91 14.18 3.56
N ILE A 173 -8.29 15.28 4.01
CA ILE A 173 -6.85 15.35 4.30
C ILE A 173 -6.48 14.38 5.43
N PHE A 174 -7.29 14.33 6.50
CA PHE A 174 -7.06 13.42 7.61
C PHE A 174 -7.17 11.95 7.18
N ALA A 175 -8.14 11.60 6.34
CA ALA A 175 -8.29 10.26 5.78
C ALA A 175 -7.09 9.87 4.89
N LEU A 176 -6.61 10.78 4.03
CA LEU A 176 -5.39 10.57 3.23
C LEU A 176 -4.16 10.39 4.11
N TRP A 177 -4.04 11.18 5.18
CA TRP A 177 -2.96 11.05 6.16
C TRP A 177 -3.01 9.69 6.86
N GLN A 178 -4.18 9.26 7.34
CA GLN A 178 -4.35 7.93 7.94
C GLN A 178 -4.03 6.80 6.97
N PHE A 179 -4.51 6.88 5.73
CA PHE A 179 -4.21 5.89 4.70
C PHE A 179 -2.69 5.79 4.44
N ARG A 180 -1.99 6.94 4.40
CA ARG A 180 -0.53 6.97 4.30
C ARG A 180 0.16 6.29 5.48
N GLN A 181 -0.29 6.56 6.71
CA GLN A 181 0.28 5.95 7.92
C GLN A 181 0.06 4.44 7.98
N ALA A 182 -1.09 3.95 7.53
CA ALA A 182 -1.36 2.52 7.45
C ALA A 182 -0.39 1.82 6.49
N ARG A 183 -0.15 2.41 5.32
CA ARG A 183 0.81 1.87 4.33
C ARG A 183 2.26 1.89 4.83
N ILE A 184 2.67 2.94 5.55
CA ILE A 184 4.00 2.99 6.19
C ILE A 184 4.10 1.91 7.27
N SER A 185 3.05 1.72 8.08
CA SER A 185 3.02 0.68 9.11
C SER A 185 3.15 -0.72 8.52
N GLU A 186 2.49 -0.98 7.39
CA GLU A 186 2.63 -2.23 6.64
C GLU A 186 4.07 -2.45 6.13
N ILE A 187 4.72 -1.42 5.59
CA ILE A 187 6.12 -1.49 5.16
C ILE A 187 7.05 -1.82 6.34
N ILE A 188 6.84 -1.16 7.49
CA ILE A 188 7.61 -1.41 8.72
C ILE A 188 7.36 -2.84 9.24
N ALA A 189 6.13 -3.32 9.15
CA ALA A 189 5.77 -4.68 9.53
C ALA A 189 6.48 -5.70 8.63
N LEU A 190 6.48 -5.51 7.31
CA LEU A 190 7.23 -6.36 6.37
C LEU A 190 8.74 -6.34 6.64
N ALA A 191 9.33 -5.16 6.87
CA ALA A 191 10.75 -5.06 7.20
C ALA A 191 11.10 -5.72 8.55
N SER A 192 10.18 -5.69 9.53
CA SER A 192 10.37 -6.35 10.82
C SER A 192 10.15 -7.86 10.72
N SER A 193 9.16 -8.29 9.93
CA SER A 193 8.91 -9.68 9.56
C SER A 193 10.13 -10.28 8.89
N SER A 194 10.70 -9.59 7.91
CA SER A 194 11.94 -9.99 7.24
C SER A 194 13.07 -10.27 8.24
N LYS A 195 13.33 -9.35 9.17
CA LYS A 195 14.35 -9.55 10.22
C LYS A 195 14.03 -10.72 11.13
N GLY A 196 12.77 -10.90 11.50
CA GLY A 196 12.31 -12.03 12.33
C GLY A 196 12.50 -13.36 11.61
N LEU A 197 12.02 -13.47 10.37
CA LEU A 197 12.18 -14.65 9.51
C LEU A 197 13.65 -15.00 9.30
N PHE A 198 14.51 -13.99 9.11
CA PHE A 198 15.95 -14.21 8.98
C PHE A 198 16.55 -14.80 10.26
N ALA A 199 16.17 -14.26 11.43
CA ALA A 199 16.61 -14.78 12.72
C ALA A 199 16.07 -16.19 13.02
N SER A 200 14.93 -16.56 12.45
CA SER A 200 14.35 -17.91 12.49
C SER A 200 14.85 -18.82 11.36
N ASN A 201 15.94 -18.46 10.69
CA ASN A 201 16.57 -19.21 9.58
C ASN A 201 15.66 -19.46 8.36
N ASN A 202 14.54 -18.73 8.23
CA ASN A 202 13.70 -18.71 7.03
C ASN A 202 14.20 -17.60 6.09
N GLN A 203 15.36 -17.84 5.50
CA GLN A 203 16.14 -16.85 4.76
C GLN A 203 15.41 -16.37 3.49
N LEU A 204 14.80 -17.29 2.72
CA LEU A 204 14.05 -16.94 1.51
C LEU A 204 12.80 -16.10 1.84
N GLY A 205 12.06 -16.47 2.88
CA GLY A 205 10.92 -15.69 3.37
C GLY A 205 11.34 -14.28 3.81
N ALA A 206 12.49 -14.17 4.49
CA ALA A 206 13.07 -12.91 4.88
C ALA A 206 13.40 -12.01 3.68
N MET A 207 13.99 -12.58 2.63
CA MET A 207 14.31 -11.87 1.39
C MET A 207 13.06 -11.38 0.68
N LEU A 208 12.05 -12.26 0.56
CA LEU A 208 10.77 -11.93 -0.07
C LEU A 208 10.10 -10.74 0.64
N ASP A 209 10.04 -10.76 1.97
CA ASP A 209 9.44 -9.68 2.76
C ASP A 209 10.25 -8.38 2.67
N ALA A 210 11.59 -8.46 2.64
CA ALA A 210 12.43 -7.29 2.45
C ALA A 210 12.25 -6.64 1.07
N ILE A 211 12.21 -7.45 0.01
CA ILE A 211 11.97 -6.98 -1.36
C ILE A 211 10.57 -6.37 -1.47
N LYS A 212 9.55 -7.02 -0.90
CA LYS A 212 8.19 -6.48 -0.83
C LYS A 212 8.15 -5.14 -0.08
N ALA A 213 8.84 -5.03 1.06
CA ALA A 213 8.94 -3.80 1.83
C ALA A 213 9.57 -2.67 1.00
N LYS A 214 10.69 -2.95 0.32
CA LYS A 214 11.38 -1.98 -0.55
C LYS A 214 10.52 -1.54 -1.73
N ARG A 215 9.93 -2.48 -2.47
CA ARG A 215 9.05 -2.18 -3.61
C ARG A 215 7.84 -1.34 -3.20
N ARG A 216 7.22 -1.64 -2.06
CA ARG A 216 6.10 -0.85 -1.53
C ARG A 216 6.56 0.54 -1.07
N MET A 217 7.71 0.65 -0.43
CA MET A 217 8.30 1.93 -0.04
C MET A 217 8.56 2.83 -1.25
N ASP A 218 9.19 2.30 -2.30
CA ASP A 218 9.49 3.05 -3.52
C ASP A 218 8.21 3.51 -4.22
N SER A 219 7.12 2.71 -4.16
CA SER A 219 5.80 3.09 -4.71
C SER A 219 5.12 4.25 -3.96
N LEU A 220 5.45 4.49 -2.68
CA LEU A 220 4.88 5.59 -1.87
C LEU A 220 5.61 6.92 -2.06
N GLY A 221 6.81 6.91 -2.65
CA GLY A 221 7.67 8.08 -2.84
C GLY A 221 8.43 8.45 -1.57
N ARG A 222 8.28 9.69 -1.10
CA ARG A 222 9.09 10.24 0.01
C ARG A 222 8.63 9.68 1.36
N VAL A 223 9.50 8.88 1.99
CA VAL A 223 9.30 8.27 3.32
C VAL A 223 10.34 8.84 4.30
N ASP A 224 10.08 8.78 5.60
CA ASP A 224 11.03 9.23 6.63
C ASP A 224 12.34 8.40 6.62
N SER A 225 13.43 9.04 7.04
CA SER A 225 14.77 8.44 6.98
C SER A 225 14.91 7.18 7.84
N LYS A 226 14.19 7.12 8.97
CA LYS A 226 14.26 5.97 9.90
C LYS A 226 13.59 4.75 9.28
N THR A 227 12.42 4.91 8.67
CA THR A 227 11.73 3.83 7.94
C THR A 227 12.57 3.38 6.76
N ALA A 228 13.12 4.31 5.98
CA ALA A 228 14.03 3.98 4.87
C ALA A 228 15.22 3.14 5.36
N GLN A 229 15.90 3.56 6.44
CA GLN A 229 17.01 2.82 7.02
C GLN A 229 16.61 1.41 7.50
N ARG A 230 15.42 1.26 8.11
CA ARG A 230 14.92 -0.06 8.55
C ARG A 230 14.71 -1.01 7.37
N VAL A 231 14.10 -0.52 6.28
CA VAL A 231 13.89 -1.31 5.05
C VAL A 231 15.23 -1.67 4.41
N GLU A 232 16.13 -0.71 4.24
CA GLU A 232 17.44 -0.96 3.63
C GLU A 232 18.29 -1.92 4.45
N THR A 233 18.24 -1.84 5.78
CA THR A 233 18.95 -2.78 6.65
C THR A 233 18.37 -4.19 6.52
N ALA A 234 17.03 -4.33 6.51
CA ALA A 234 16.39 -5.63 6.34
C ALA A 234 16.71 -6.24 4.96
N LEU A 235 16.70 -5.41 3.91
CA LEU A 235 17.05 -5.83 2.56
C LEU A 235 18.51 -6.23 2.45
N THR A 236 19.44 -5.41 2.95
CA THR A 236 20.87 -5.73 2.94
C THR A 236 21.14 -7.03 3.71
N GLN A 237 20.55 -7.17 4.90
CA GLN A 237 20.69 -8.37 5.71
C GLN A 237 20.14 -9.61 5.00
N ALA A 238 18.98 -9.50 4.34
CA ALA A 238 18.42 -10.62 3.61
C ALA A 238 19.22 -10.95 2.34
N VAL A 239 19.61 -9.95 1.54
CA VAL A 239 20.35 -10.17 0.28
C VAL A 239 21.74 -10.74 0.54
N TYR A 240 22.50 -10.19 1.50
CA TYR A 240 23.87 -10.64 1.77
C TYR A 240 23.96 -11.75 2.82
N GLY A 241 22.89 -11.99 3.58
CA GLY A 241 22.86 -13.02 4.61
C GLY A 241 22.16 -14.31 4.18
N THR A 242 21.41 -14.30 3.07
CA THR A 242 20.78 -15.50 2.51
C THR A 242 21.81 -16.41 1.86
N ASN A 243 21.68 -17.70 2.12
CA ASN A 243 22.50 -18.75 1.52
C ASN A 243 21.61 -19.79 0.82
N GLU A 244 20.30 -19.78 1.05
CA GLU A 244 19.31 -20.57 0.34
C GLU A 244 18.91 -19.87 -0.97
N PHE A 245 19.20 -20.50 -2.11
CA PHE A 245 18.82 -19.98 -3.42
C PHE A 245 17.41 -20.43 -3.82
N ASN A 246 17.09 -21.71 -3.56
CA ASN A 246 15.83 -22.30 -3.97
C ASN A 246 15.35 -23.43 -3.05
N ARG A 247 14.05 -23.72 -3.12
CA ARG A 247 13.39 -24.83 -2.45
C ARG A 247 12.53 -25.62 -3.43
N LEU A 248 12.97 -26.84 -3.75
CA LEU A 248 12.28 -27.76 -4.63
C LEU A 248 11.17 -28.46 -3.84
N ILE A 249 9.93 -28.21 -4.22
CA ILE A 249 8.72 -28.76 -3.60
C ILE A 249 7.96 -29.53 -4.67
N GLY A 250 7.73 -30.82 -4.46
CA GLY A 250 6.94 -31.63 -5.39
C GLY A 250 6.83 -33.12 -5.04
N HIS A 251 7.75 -33.66 -4.25
CA HIS A 251 7.60 -34.99 -3.69
C HIS A 251 6.43 -35.07 -2.69
N GLN A 252 5.76 -36.21 -2.64
CA GLN A 252 4.64 -36.50 -1.73
C GLN A 252 5.08 -37.26 -0.47
N GLY A 253 6.39 -37.30 -0.21
CA GLY A 253 7.00 -37.96 0.93
C GLY A 253 8.41 -37.46 1.19
N SER A 254 9.04 -38.00 2.23
CA SER A 254 10.43 -37.72 2.59
C SER A 254 11.39 -37.96 1.44
N VAL A 255 12.24 -36.97 1.17
CA VAL A 255 13.30 -37.09 0.18
C VAL A 255 14.52 -37.70 0.85
N LEU A 256 14.95 -38.85 0.35
CA LEU A 256 16.01 -39.64 0.99
C LEU A 256 17.39 -39.37 0.38
N THR A 257 17.43 -38.92 -0.87
CA THR A 257 18.68 -38.75 -1.61
C THR A 257 18.60 -37.59 -2.57
N VAL A 258 19.74 -36.95 -2.79
CA VAL A 258 19.92 -35.88 -3.77
C VAL A 258 21.31 -35.98 -4.37
N ASP A 259 21.41 -35.63 -5.64
CA ASP A 259 22.70 -35.50 -6.33
C ASP A 259 22.64 -34.33 -7.33
N ILE A 260 23.80 -33.78 -7.67
CA ILE A 260 23.97 -32.68 -8.63
C ILE A 260 24.72 -33.24 -9.84
N SER A 261 24.29 -32.91 -11.06
CA SER A 261 25.01 -33.33 -12.26
C SER A 261 26.44 -32.76 -12.27
N PRO A 262 27.42 -33.43 -12.91
CA PRO A 262 28.79 -32.93 -12.99
C PRO A 262 28.91 -31.53 -13.62
N ASP A 263 28.00 -31.16 -14.52
CA ASP A 263 27.95 -29.82 -15.12
C ASP A 263 27.22 -28.77 -14.26
N GLY A 264 26.64 -29.19 -13.14
CA GLY A 264 25.97 -28.34 -12.15
C GLY A 264 24.56 -27.88 -12.52
N LYS A 265 24.03 -28.29 -13.68
CA LYS A 265 22.77 -27.73 -14.21
C LYS A 265 21.54 -28.49 -13.78
N LEU A 266 21.71 -29.77 -13.46
CA LEU A 266 20.62 -30.66 -13.10
C LEU A 266 20.78 -31.14 -11.66
N ILE A 267 19.63 -31.39 -11.05
CA ILE A 267 19.53 -31.90 -9.70
C ILE A 267 18.57 -33.08 -9.77
N ALA A 268 18.96 -34.22 -9.19
CA ALA A 268 18.11 -35.39 -9.10
C ALA A 268 17.76 -35.66 -7.63
N THR A 269 16.50 -36.00 -7.36
CA THR A 269 16.00 -36.24 -6.00
C THR A 269 15.21 -37.54 -5.95
N GLY A 270 15.46 -38.38 -4.94
CA GLY A 270 14.80 -39.67 -4.75
C GLY A 270 14.03 -39.73 -3.44
N SER A 271 12.83 -40.31 -3.46
CA SER A 271 11.87 -40.21 -2.36
C SER A 271 11.19 -41.52 -1.98
N ILE A 272 10.62 -41.53 -0.77
CA ILE A 272 9.72 -42.60 -0.29
C ILE A 272 8.43 -42.70 -1.11
N ASP A 273 8.06 -41.64 -1.83
CA ASP A 273 6.91 -41.63 -2.75
C ASP A 273 7.12 -42.47 -4.02
N LYS A 274 8.26 -43.17 -4.11
CA LYS A 274 8.64 -44.09 -5.18
C LYS A 274 9.02 -43.39 -6.48
N THR A 275 9.28 -42.09 -6.44
CA THR A 275 9.70 -41.33 -7.62
C THR A 275 11.12 -40.82 -7.49
N VAL A 276 11.77 -40.69 -8.63
CA VAL A 276 12.92 -39.80 -8.84
C VAL A 276 12.41 -38.57 -9.58
N LYS A 277 12.83 -37.38 -9.16
CA LYS A 277 12.53 -36.14 -9.88
C LYS A 277 13.81 -35.49 -10.35
N ILE A 278 13.81 -35.00 -11.58
CA ILE A 278 14.92 -34.25 -12.17
C ILE A 278 14.50 -32.78 -12.28
N TRP A 279 15.36 -31.90 -11.81
CA TRP A 279 15.11 -30.47 -11.72
C TRP A 279 16.22 -29.70 -12.40
N GLN A 280 15.89 -28.54 -12.96
CA GLN A 280 16.88 -27.51 -13.30
C GLN A 280 17.34 -26.78 -12.03
N GLU A 281 18.50 -26.13 -12.11
CA GLU A 281 19.05 -25.28 -11.04
C GLU A 281 18.07 -24.18 -10.56
N ASP A 282 17.23 -23.66 -11.46
CA ASP A 282 16.18 -22.67 -11.15
C ASP A 282 14.95 -23.26 -10.44
N GLY A 283 14.95 -24.58 -10.20
CA GLY A 283 13.91 -25.34 -9.53
C GLY A 283 12.74 -25.77 -10.40
N THR A 284 12.82 -25.59 -11.71
CA THR A 284 11.86 -26.14 -12.65
C THR A 284 11.95 -27.67 -12.65
N LEU A 285 10.82 -28.34 -12.41
CA LEU A 285 10.71 -29.79 -12.55
C LEU A 285 10.74 -30.16 -14.04
N LEU A 286 11.71 -30.98 -14.44
CA LEU A 286 11.84 -31.50 -15.80
C LEU A 286 11.09 -32.81 -15.95
N GLU A 287 11.45 -33.80 -15.13
CA GLU A 287 10.98 -35.17 -15.29
C GLU A 287 10.62 -35.82 -13.95
N THR A 288 9.71 -36.79 -14.01
CA THR A 288 9.37 -37.67 -12.87
C THR A 288 9.47 -39.13 -13.31
N LEU A 289 10.38 -39.87 -12.68
CA LEU A 289 10.73 -41.25 -13.01
C LEU A 289 10.17 -42.18 -11.94
N GLU A 290 9.43 -43.20 -12.36
CA GLU A 290 8.68 -44.06 -11.44
C GLU A 290 9.45 -45.34 -11.07
N HIS A 291 9.47 -45.66 -9.78
CA HIS A 291 9.90 -46.94 -9.21
C HIS A 291 8.73 -47.69 -8.59
N SER A 292 8.91 -48.99 -8.35
CA SER A 292 7.88 -49.82 -7.69
C SER A 292 7.85 -49.65 -6.16
N ALA A 293 8.96 -49.18 -5.59
CA ALA A 293 9.09 -48.87 -4.16
C ALA A 293 9.98 -47.63 -3.92
N THR A 294 10.22 -47.30 -2.65
CA THR A 294 11.03 -46.16 -2.21
C THR A 294 12.40 -46.15 -2.88
N VAL A 295 12.80 -44.99 -3.39
CA VAL A 295 14.15 -44.75 -3.91
C VAL A 295 15.03 -44.29 -2.76
N HIS A 296 16.12 -45.02 -2.48
CA HIS A 296 16.97 -44.72 -1.33
C HIS A 296 18.22 -43.93 -1.69
N ARG A 297 18.83 -44.23 -2.83
CA ARG A 297 20.06 -43.57 -3.30
C ARG A 297 19.99 -43.41 -4.81
N LEU A 298 20.55 -42.33 -5.31
CA LEU A 298 20.75 -42.07 -6.72
C LEU A 298 22.16 -41.52 -6.95
N ALA A 299 22.61 -41.56 -8.20
CA ALA A 299 23.86 -40.92 -8.62
C ALA A 299 23.79 -40.55 -10.10
N PHE A 300 24.28 -39.37 -10.46
CA PHE A 300 24.51 -39.00 -11.85
C PHE A 300 25.71 -39.76 -12.43
N GLY A 301 25.61 -40.07 -13.72
CA GLY A 301 26.74 -40.53 -14.51
C GLY A 301 27.73 -39.38 -14.72
N PRO A 302 29.02 -39.69 -14.95
CA PRO A 302 30.04 -38.68 -15.24
C PRO A 302 29.78 -37.93 -16.56
N ASP A 303 28.91 -38.46 -17.42
CA ASP A 303 28.43 -37.82 -18.64
C ASP A 303 27.42 -36.68 -18.39
N GLY A 304 26.86 -36.59 -17.18
CA GLY A 304 25.78 -35.67 -16.81
C GLY A 304 24.45 -35.94 -17.51
N LYS A 305 24.32 -37.06 -18.23
CA LYS A 305 23.14 -37.44 -19.02
C LYS A 305 22.51 -38.74 -18.57
N SER A 306 23.27 -39.55 -17.85
CA SER A 306 22.79 -40.79 -17.27
C SER A 306 22.50 -40.60 -15.78
N LEU A 307 21.51 -41.30 -15.26
CA LEU A 307 21.18 -41.32 -13.84
C LEU A 307 20.92 -42.75 -13.38
N VAL A 308 21.51 -43.16 -12.28
CA VAL A 308 21.22 -44.46 -11.65
C VAL A 308 20.46 -44.25 -10.35
N SER A 309 19.53 -45.15 -10.05
CA SER A 309 18.71 -45.10 -8.84
C SER A 309 18.53 -46.50 -8.26
N GLY A 310 18.74 -46.62 -6.94
CA GLY A 310 18.54 -47.84 -6.18
C GLY A 310 17.28 -47.78 -5.34
N SER A 311 16.47 -48.84 -5.42
CA SER A 311 15.17 -48.94 -4.73
C SER A 311 15.19 -50.00 -3.63
N ILE A 312 14.32 -49.82 -2.64
CA ILE A 312 14.12 -50.81 -1.58
C ILE A 312 13.49 -52.12 -2.08
N ASP A 313 12.97 -52.15 -3.31
CA ASP A 313 12.48 -53.39 -3.96
C ASP A 313 13.61 -54.30 -4.46
N GLY A 314 14.88 -53.89 -4.32
CA GLY A 314 16.04 -54.66 -4.77
C GLY A 314 16.50 -54.32 -6.20
N THR A 315 15.77 -53.46 -6.91
CA THR A 315 16.11 -53.07 -8.28
C THR A 315 17.03 -51.84 -8.33
N VAL A 316 17.83 -51.80 -9.38
CA VAL A 316 18.60 -50.64 -9.80
C VAL A 316 18.15 -50.26 -11.21
N LYS A 317 17.76 -49.01 -11.41
CA LYS A 317 17.35 -48.49 -12.72
C LYS A 317 18.34 -47.46 -13.22
N LEU A 318 18.70 -47.60 -14.48
CA LEU A 318 19.49 -46.65 -15.26
C LEU A 318 18.55 -45.87 -16.17
N TRP A 319 18.67 -44.55 -16.13
CA TRP A 319 17.82 -43.61 -16.85
C TRP A 319 18.68 -42.65 -17.66
N ASP A 320 18.08 -42.12 -18.73
CA ASP A 320 18.47 -40.86 -19.34
C ASP A 320 17.85 -39.70 -18.54
N VAL A 321 18.49 -38.54 -18.53
CA VAL A 321 17.97 -37.31 -17.91
C VAL A 321 16.68 -36.82 -18.57
N ASP A 322 16.44 -37.20 -19.83
CA ASP A 322 15.18 -36.98 -20.54
C ASP A 322 14.06 -37.95 -20.10
N GLY A 323 14.30 -38.74 -19.06
CA GLY A 323 13.32 -39.60 -18.40
C GLY A 323 13.13 -40.98 -19.02
N LYS A 324 13.91 -41.31 -20.05
CA LYS A 324 13.88 -42.65 -20.66
C LYS A 324 14.52 -43.68 -19.75
N LEU A 325 13.81 -44.77 -19.46
CA LEU A 325 14.40 -45.95 -18.81
C LEU A 325 15.34 -46.66 -19.79
N LEU A 326 16.63 -46.70 -19.47
CA LEU A 326 17.65 -47.37 -20.27
C LEU A 326 17.84 -48.82 -19.84
N GLN A 327 17.86 -49.09 -18.53
CA GLN A 327 18.01 -50.44 -18.00
C GLN A 327 17.26 -50.62 -16.67
N ASN A 328 16.70 -51.82 -16.47
CA ASN A 328 16.08 -52.23 -15.22
C ASN A 328 16.78 -53.50 -14.70
N ILE A 329 17.65 -53.33 -13.72
CA ILE A 329 18.49 -54.41 -13.18
C ILE A 329 17.83 -54.95 -11.91
N ALA A 330 17.44 -56.23 -11.93
CA ALA A 330 17.06 -56.97 -10.72
C ALA A 330 18.33 -57.29 -9.91
N ALA A 331 18.90 -56.25 -9.29
CA ALA A 331 20.26 -56.31 -8.77
C ALA A 331 20.38 -57.20 -7.52
N HIS A 332 19.43 -57.09 -6.61
CA HIS A 332 19.40 -57.80 -5.35
C HIS A 332 17.99 -58.30 -5.02
N ASN A 333 17.87 -59.34 -4.18
CA ASN A 333 16.57 -59.86 -3.73
C ASN A 333 16.02 -59.13 -2.49
N VAL A 334 16.75 -58.11 -2.00
CA VAL A 334 16.47 -57.34 -0.79
C VAL A 334 16.90 -55.88 -1.02
N PRO A 335 16.53 -54.93 -0.15
CA PRO A 335 16.71 -53.50 -0.42
C PRO A 335 18.12 -53.09 -0.87
N VAL A 336 18.18 -52.23 -1.90
CA VAL A 336 19.39 -51.52 -2.32
C VAL A 336 19.47 -50.21 -1.56
N TRP A 337 20.55 -50.01 -0.82
CA TRP A 337 20.78 -48.81 -0.01
C TRP A 337 21.76 -47.84 -0.67
N GLY A 338 22.70 -48.33 -1.47
CA GLY A 338 23.71 -47.48 -2.12
C GLY A 338 23.79 -47.79 -3.60
N VAL A 339 23.99 -46.75 -4.42
CA VAL A 339 24.37 -46.86 -5.83
C VAL A 339 25.44 -45.85 -6.14
N ALA A 340 26.34 -46.18 -7.07
CA ALA A 340 27.36 -45.25 -7.55
C ALA A 340 27.75 -45.59 -9.00
N PHE A 341 28.13 -44.58 -9.76
CA PHE A 341 28.81 -44.76 -11.04
C PHE A 341 30.31 -44.81 -10.86
N SER A 342 30.96 -45.64 -11.67
CA SER A 342 32.39 -45.50 -11.91
C SER A 342 32.70 -44.17 -12.62
N PRO A 343 33.89 -43.58 -12.46
CA PRO A 343 34.24 -42.28 -13.04
C PRO A 343 34.24 -42.26 -14.58
N LYS A 344 34.34 -43.43 -15.22
CA LYS A 344 34.19 -43.57 -16.69
C LYS A 344 32.76 -43.83 -17.14
N GLY A 345 31.84 -44.08 -16.21
CA GLY A 345 30.43 -44.38 -16.50
C GLY A 345 30.16 -45.79 -16.99
N GLU A 346 31.17 -46.67 -17.06
CA GLU A 346 31.07 -48.01 -17.65
C GLU A 346 30.49 -49.05 -16.67
N ILE A 347 30.74 -48.84 -15.37
CA ILE A 347 30.32 -49.72 -14.28
C ILE A 347 29.41 -48.97 -13.31
N ILE A 348 28.37 -49.66 -12.85
CA ILE A 348 27.45 -49.27 -11.78
C ILE A 348 27.71 -50.19 -10.58
N ALA A 349 27.87 -49.63 -9.39
CA ALA A 349 27.90 -50.40 -8.14
C ALA A 349 26.56 -50.30 -7.41
N SER A 350 26.13 -51.40 -6.79
CA SER A 350 24.94 -51.47 -5.94
C SER A 350 25.27 -52.12 -4.59
N ALA A 351 24.94 -51.44 -3.48
CA ALA A 351 25.13 -51.91 -2.11
C ALA A 351 23.80 -52.28 -1.48
N SER A 352 23.72 -53.42 -0.78
CA SER A 352 22.45 -54.00 -0.36
C SER A 352 22.41 -54.53 1.08
N SER A 353 21.20 -54.71 1.59
CA SER A 353 20.88 -55.47 2.80
C SER A 353 21.39 -56.91 2.78
N ASP A 354 21.67 -57.50 1.61
CA ASP A 354 22.23 -58.86 1.50
C ASP A 354 23.71 -58.95 1.87
N ARG A 355 24.30 -57.85 2.37
CA ARG A 355 25.69 -57.75 2.84
C ARG A 355 26.72 -57.78 1.70
N THR A 356 26.27 -57.61 0.46
CA THR A 356 27.14 -57.57 -0.72
C THR A 356 27.11 -56.21 -1.40
N VAL A 357 28.16 -55.96 -2.17
CA VAL A 357 28.13 -54.97 -3.25
C VAL A 357 28.20 -55.73 -4.57
N LYS A 358 27.40 -55.37 -5.56
CA LYS A 358 27.47 -55.92 -6.92
C LYS A 358 27.89 -54.85 -7.90
N LEU A 359 28.71 -55.24 -8.87
CA LEU A 359 29.18 -54.39 -9.95
C LEU A 359 28.51 -54.84 -11.24
N TRP A 360 27.97 -53.90 -11.99
CA TRP A 360 27.19 -54.13 -13.19
C TRP A 360 27.77 -53.31 -14.33
N GLN A 361 27.79 -53.85 -15.53
CA GLN A 361 27.97 -53.03 -16.71
C GLN A 361 26.69 -52.25 -17.01
N THR A 362 26.78 -51.17 -17.76
CA THR A 362 25.60 -50.35 -18.13
C THR A 362 24.56 -51.09 -18.96
N ASP A 363 24.93 -52.21 -19.60
CA ASP A 363 24.00 -53.12 -20.28
C ASP A 363 23.19 -54.01 -19.31
N GLY A 364 23.48 -53.94 -18.01
CA GLY A 364 22.83 -54.71 -16.95
C GLY A 364 23.47 -56.07 -16.65
N SER A 365 24.57 -56.43 -17.31
CA SER A 365 25.30 -57.66 -17.00
C SER A 365 26.06 -57.55 -15.68
N LEU A 366 26.05 -58.63 -14.88
CA LEU A 366 26.78 -58.69 -13.62
C LEU A 366 28.28 -58.89 -13.90
N PHE A 367 29.09 -57.93 -13.48
CA PHE A 367 30.54 -57.96 -13.63
C PHE A 367 31.23 -58.66 -12.45
N ALA A 368 30.88 -58.29 -11.21
CA ALA A 368 31.46 -58.88 -10.01
C ALA A 368 30.51 -58.81 -8.80
N THR A 369 30.71 -59.68 -7.81
CA THR A 369 30.05 -59.58 -6.49
C THR A 369 31.12 -59.51 -5.41
N LEU A 370 31.08 -58.44 -4.61
CA LEU A 370 31.99 -58.16 -3.51
C LEU A 370 31.36 -58.71 -2.23
N THR A 371 31.94 -59.77 -1.69
CA THR A 371 31.46 -60.46 -0.48
C THR A 371 32.45 -60.29 0.66
N GLY A 372 31.96 -60.00 1.87
CA GLY A 372 32.81 -60.01 3.07
C GLY A 372 32.33 -59.15 4.25
N HIS A 373 31.35 -58.27 4.03
CA HIS A 373 30.69 -57.56 5.14
C HIS A 373 29.86 -58.51 5.99
N GLN A 374 29.72 -58.19 7.28
CA GLN A 374 29.01 -59.02 8.25
C GLN A 374 27.56 -58.56 8.46
N ASP A 375 27.20 -57.40 7.91
CA ASP A 375 25.87 -56.81 7.96
C ASP A 375 25.59 -56.02 6.67
N SER A 376 24.39 -55.43 6.58
CA SER A 376 23.90 -54.64 5.45
C SER A 376 24.90 -53.57 5.03
N VAL A 377 25.20 -53.52 3.73
CA VAL A 377 26.02 -52.46 3.14
C VAL A 377 25.10 -51.28 2.80
N ARG A 378 25.46 -50.10 3.29
CA ARG A 378 24.67 -48.86 3.19
C ARG A 378 25.22 -47.90 2.14
N GLY A 379 26.54 -47.73 2.13
CA GLY A 379 27.23 -46.82 1.21
C GLY A 379 28.16 -47.57 0.26
N VAL A 380 28.28 -47.06 -0.96
CA VAL A 380 29.28 -47.47 -1.94
C VAL A 380 29.76 -46.24 -2.71
N ALA A 381 31.07 -46.14 -2.95
CA ALA A 381 31.65 -45.03 -3.70
C ALA A 381 32.85 -45.51 -4.51
N PHE A 382 33.06 -44.91 -5.67
CA PHE A 382 34.27 -45.09 -6.48
C PHE A 382 35.24 -43.95 -6.23
N ASN A 383 36.53 -44.25 -6.27
CA ASN A 383 37.55 -43.23 -6.35
C ASN A 383 37.72 -42.71 -7.78
N ASP A 384 38.38 -41.55 -7.95
CA ASP A 384 38.50 -40.82 -9.22
C ASP A 384 39.07 -41.63 -10.40
N ARG A 385 39.98 -42.57 -10.12
CA ARG A 385 40.54 -43.45 -11.16
C ARG A 385 39.69 -44.67 -11.47
N GLY A 386 38.63 -44.93 -10.71
CA GLY A 386 37.76 -46.09 -10.80
C GLY A 386 38.46 -47.41 -10.42
N GLN A 387 39.61 -47.33 -9.75
CA GLN A 387 40.43 -48.49 -9.40
C GLN A 387 40.07 -49.06 -8.03
N ILE A 388 39.53 -48.21 -7.15
CA ILE A 388 39.15 -48.56 -5.79
C ILE A 388 37.66 -48.29 -5.60
N ILE A 389 36.98 -49.27 -5.03
CA ILE A 389 35.60 -49.17 -4.56
C ILE A 389 35.64 -49.17 -3.04
N ALA A 390 34.97 -48.22 -2.41
CA ALA A 390 34.72 -48.23 -0.97
C ALA A 390 33.31 -48.74 -0.70
N SER A 391 33.16 -49.58 0.33
CA SER A 391 31.85 -50.01 0.84
C SER A 391 31.77 -49.85 2.34
N GLY A 392 30.65 -49.31 2.81
CA GLY A 392 30.41 -48.96 4.20
C GLY A 392 29.19 -49.68 4.73
N SER A 393 29.34 -50.36 5.86
CA SER A 393 28.32 -51.28 6.38
C SER A 393 27.81 -50.91 7.77
N VAL A 394 26.64 -51.46 8.08
CA VAL A 394 26.01 -51.43 9.41
C VAL A 394 26.91 -52.05 10.49
N ASP A 395 27.84 -52.93 10.11
CA ASP A 395 28.88 -53.49 11.00
C ASP A 395 29.93 -52.44 11.47
N GLY A 396 29.87 -51.20 10.94
CA GLY A 396 30.78 -50.10 11.26
C GLY A 396 32.15 -50.19 10.58
N VAL A 397 32.31 -51.13 9.66
CA VAL A 397 33.55 -51.37 8.89
C VAL A 397 33.41 -50.72 7.52
N VAL A 398 34.53 -50.14 7.06
CA VAL A 398 34.73 -49.78 5.67
C VAL A 398 35.68 -50.79 5.04
N LYS A 399 35.32 -51.25 3.84
CA LYS A 399 36.16 -52.12 3.02
C LYS A 399 36.50 -51.42 1.71
N LEU A 400 37.74 -51.56 1.29
CA LEU A 400 38.24 -51.08 0.01
C LEU A 400 38.54 -52.26 -0.89
N TRP A 401 38.07 -52.19 -2.13
CA TRP A 401 38.14 -53.27 -3.10
C TRP A 401 38.77 -52.78 -4.39
N SER A 402 39.46 -53.66 -5.09
CA SER A 402 39.80 -53.46 -6.51
C SER A 402 38.54 -53.61 -7.37
N ILE A 403 38.58 -53.06 -8.58
CA ILE A 403 37.51 -53.21 -9.57
C ILE A 403 37.22 -54.68 -9.90
N ASP A 404 38.24 -55.55 -9.93
CA ASP A 404 38.15 -57.00 -10.13
C ASP A 404 37.54 -57.75 -8.91
N GLY A 405 37.22 -57.03 -7.84
CA GLY A 405 36.51 -57.52 -6.67
C GLY A 405 37.37 -58.12 -5.57
N LYS A 406 38.70 -57.97 -5.65
CA LYS A 406 39.60 -58.36 -4.54
C LYS A 406 39.54 -57.33 -3.42
N LEU A 407 39.42 -57.81 -2.19
CA LEU A 407 39.53 -56.98 -0.98
C LEU A 407 40.98 -56.48 -0.85
N LEU A 408 41.15 -55.16 -0.81
CA LEU A 408 42.44 -54.48 -0.62
C LEU A 408 42.69 -54.21 0.87
N THR A 409 41.72 -53.55 1.52
CA THR A 409 41.83 -53.13 2.92
C THR A 409 40.48 -53.25 3.62
N SER A 410 40.50 -53.56 4.92
CA SER A 410 39.31 -53.58 5.78
C SER A 410 39.65 -52.96 7.12
N PHE A 411 38.89 -51.95 7.56
CA PHE A 411 39.16 -51.26 8.82
C PHE A 411 37.87 -50.84 9.54
N LYS A 412 37.91 -50.85 10.87
CA LYS A 412 36.81 -50.39 11.72
C LYS A 412 36.79 -48.86 11.69
N ALA A 413 35.91 -48.30 10.86
CA ALA A 413 35.82 -46.86 10.65
C ALA A 413 35.04 -46.17 11.79
N HIS A 414 33.94 -46.77 12.21
CA HIS A 414 33.00 -46.20 13.17
C HIS A 414 32.62 -47.20 14.27
N GLN A 415 32.32 -46.68 15.47
CA GLN A 415 31.77 -47.49 16.57
C GLN A 415 30.31 -47.87 16.29
N GLY A 416 29.59 -46.97 15.59
CA GLY A 416 28.25 -47.20 15.08
C GLY A 416 28.24 -47.73 13.65
N ARG A 417 27.08 -47.60 13.00
CA ARG A 417 26.86 -47.99 11.60
C ARG A 417 27.52 -46.96 10.69
N VAL A 418 28.15 -47.39 9.60
CA VAL A 418 28.51 -46.48 8.50
C VAL A 418 27.23 -46.18 7.73
N THR A 419 26.88 -44.91 7.63
CA THR A 419 25.63 -44.48 6.97
C THR A 419 25.85 -44.11 5.52
N ASP A 420 26.97 -43.46 5.22
CA ASP A 420 27.29 -42.96 3.88
C ASP A 420 28.80 -42.84 3.65
N LEU A 421 29.19 -42.79 2.38
CA LEU A 421 30.57 -42.71 1.90
C LEU A 421 30.65 -41.81 0.67
N ALA A 422 31.71 -40.99 0.58
CA ALA A 422 32.02 -40.20 -0.60
C ALA A 422 33.53 -40.07 -0.79
N PHE A 423 34.01 -40.14 -2.03
CA PHE A 423 35.40 -39.83 -2.36
C PHE A 423 35.54 -38.36 -2.77
N CYS A 424 36.55 -37.69 -2.23
CA CYS A 424 37.03 -36.42 -2.76
C CYS A 424 37.86 -36.71 -4.01
N GLN A 425 37.35 -36.41 -5.21
CA GLN A 425 37.94 -36.87 -6.46
C GLN A 425 39.40 -36.41 -6.62
N GLN A 426 39.68 -35.11 -6.48
CA GLN A 426 41.04 -34.58 -6.68
C GLN A 426 42.07 -35.08 -5.64
N THR A 427 41.66 -35.25 -4.37
CA THR A 427 42.57 -35.65 -3.30
C THR A 427 42.63 -37.15 -3.10
N ASN A 428 41.71 -37.90 -3.72
CA ASN A 428 41.52 -39.34 -3.56
C ASN A 428 41.31 -39.75 -2.10
N LEU A 429 40.81 -38.84 -1.25
CA LEU A 429 40.49 -39.12 0.14
C LEU A 429 39.06 -39.65 0.25
N LEU A 430 38.82 -40.54 1.20
CA LEU A 430 37.50 -41.10 1.47
C LEU A 430 36.90 -40.41 2.70
N VAL A 431 35.68 -39.89 2.57
CA VAL A 431 34.87 -39.44 3.69
C VAL A 431 33.90 -40.55 4.08
N SER A 432 33.78 -40.83 5.37
CA SER A 432 32.77 -41.73 5.91
C SER A 432 31.95 -41.06 7.01
N ALA A 433 30.64 -41.21 6.94
CA ALA A 433 29.72 -40.78 7.99
C ALA A 433 29.22 -41.98 8.81
N GLY A 434 29.06 -41.78 10.11
CA GLY A 434 28.60 -42.83 11.01
C GLY A 434 27.57 -42.38 12.05
N THR A 435 26.81 -43.35 12.56
CA THR A 435 25.83 -43.10 13.62
C THR A 435 26.45 -42.81 14.99
N ASP A 436 27.78 -42.87 15.08
CA ASP A 436 28.55 -42.43 16.24
C ASP A 436 28.75 -40.91 16.29
N LYS A 437 28.03 -40.16 15.43
CA LYS A 437 28.01 -38.68 15.37
C LYS A 437 29.31 -38.07 14.88
N ILE A 438 30.02 -38.82 14.06
CA ILE A 438 31.34 -38.45 13.58
C ILE A 438 31.37 -38.70 12.08
N ALA A 439 31.96 -37.76 11.35
CA ALA A 439 32.47 -38.03 10.01
C ALA A 439 33.99 -38.16 10.06
N LYS A 440 34.58 -39.01 9.24
CA LYS A 440 36.03 -39.27 9.21
C LYS A 440 36.57 -39.18 7.80
N LEU A 441 37.78 -38.68 7.68
CA LEU A 441 38.53 -38.58 6.42
C LEU A 441 39.66 -39.60 6.44
N TRP A 442 39.79 -40.37 5.38
CA TRP A 442 40.72 -41.49 5.28
C TRP A 442 41.54 -41.43 4.01
N GLN A 443 42.76 -41.96 4.10
CA GLN A 443 43.52 -42.33 2.91
C GLN A 443 42.99 -43.67 2.33
N PRO A 444 43.19 -43.93 1.03
CA PRO A 444 42.85 -45.22 0.39
C PRO A 444 43.59 -46.45 0.92
N ASP A 445 44.49 -46.30 1.89
CA ASP A 445 45.12 -47.40 2.61
C ASP A 445 44.42 -47.72 3.95
N GLY A 446 43.37 -46.97 4.32
CA GLY A 446 42.66 -47.08 5.58
C GLY A 446 43.21 -46.22 6.72
N THR A 447 44.24 -45.40 6.47
CA THR A 447 44.80 -44.48 7.47
C THR A 447 43.86 -43.32 7.74
N LEU A 448 43.55 -43.07 9.02
CA LEU A 448 42.74 -41.94 9.44
C LEU A 448 43.52 -40.62 9.26
N VAL A 449 42.98 -39.71 8.47
CA VAL A 449 43.53 -38.37 8.23
C VAL A 449 42.93 -37.37 9.23
N ARG A 450 41.59 -37.33 9.30
CA ARG A 450 40.85 -36.38 10.15
C ARG A 450 39.55 -36.96 10.68
N THR A 451 39.07 -36.34 11.74
CA THR A 451 37.80 -36.63 12.38
C THR A 451 37.03 -35.32 12.51
N PHE A 452 35.85 -35.25 11.92
CA PHE A 452 34.90 -34.15 12.03
C PHE A 452 33.87 -34.55 13.06
N GLN A 453 33.87 -33.84 14.19
CA GLN A 453 32.95 -34.14 15.27
C GLN A 453 31.65 -33.38 15.07
N ASP A 454 30.54 -34.12 15.06
CA ASP A 454 29.20 -33.58 15.02
C ASP A 454 28.52 -33.80 16.38
N ASP A 455 27.67 -32.85 16.80
CA ASP A 455 26.87 -32.98 18.03
C ASP A 455 25.75 -34.02 17.87
N ASN A 456 25.38 -34.35 16.62
CA ASN A 456 24.29 -35.22 16.25
C ASN A 456 24.66 -36.27 15.21
N VAL A 457 23.75 -37.22 15.02
CA VAL A 457 23.95 -38.34 14.09
C VAL A 457 24.07 -37.80 12.67
N THR A 458 25.25 -38.01 12.08
CA THR A 458 25.51 -37.78 10.66
C THR A 458 24.86 -38.90 9.85
N ILE A 459 24.19 -38.54 8.76
CA ILE A 459 23.48 -39.47 7.88
C ILE A 459 24.14 -39.46 6.51
N GLY A 460 24.16 -38.33 5.81
CA GLY A 460 24.77 -38.19 4.50
C GLY A 460 26.11 -37.46 4.57
N THR A 461 26.96 -37.73 3.60
CA THR A 461 28.21 -36.98 3.42
C THR A 461 28.58 -36.89 1.95
N ASP A 462 29.17 -35.77 1.58
CA ASP A 462 29.71 -35.59 0.25
C ASP A 462 30.96 -34.70 0.27
N CYS A 463 31.74 -34.75 -0.80
CA CYS A 463 32.96 -33.96 -0.97
C CYS A 463 32.93 -33.27 -2.33
N SER A 464 33.29 -31.99 -2.38
CA SER A 464 33.43 -31.30 -3.66
C SER A 464 34.55 -31.92 -4.50
N ASP A 465 34.41 -31.91 -5.82
CA ASP A 465 35.40 -32.53 -6.72
C ASP A 465 36.79 -31.89 -6.57
N ASN A 466 36.84 -30.58 -6.32
CA ASN A 466 38.07 -29.85 -6.01
C ASN A 466 38.71 -30.24 -4.65
N GLY A 467 38.00 -31.02 -3.83
CA GLY A 467 38.42 -31.48 -2.52
C GLY A 467 38.57 -30.36 -1.47
N GLU A 468 38.09 -29.14 -1.72
CA GLU A 468 38.20 -28.03 -0.77
C GLU A 468 37.15 -28.07 0.34
N TYR A 469 36.02 -28.72 0.09
CA TYR A 469 34.87 -28.73 0.99
C TYR A 469 34.33 -30.14 1.18
N ILE A 470 33.95 -30.43 2.42
CA ILE A 470 33.25 -31.64 2.82
C ILE A 470 31.93 -31.20 3.43
N ALA A 471 30.84 -31.81 2.96
CA ALA A 471 29.51 -31.61 3.51
C ALA A 471 29.09 -32.81 4.36
N THR A 472 28.45 -32.52 5.49
CA THR A 472 27.82 -33.53 6.34
C THR A 472 26.39 -33.09 6.64
N SER A 473 25.45 -34.03 6.57
CA SER A 473 24.05 -33.83 6.93
C SER A 473 23.63 -34.75 8.06
N GLY A 474 22.61 -34.37 8.83
CA GLY A 474 22.24 -35.15 10.00
C GLY A 474 20.86 -34.91 10.61
N ARG A 475 20.67 -35.52 11.79
CA ARG A 475 19.44 -35.45 12.60
C ARG A 475 19.26 -34.15 13.38
N ASP A 476 20.26 -33.27 13.35
CA ASP A 476 20.12 -31.88 13.80
C ASP A 476 19.40 -31.00 12.77
N ASN A 477 18.90 -31.62 11.70
CA ASN A 477 18.26 -30.97 10.57
C ASN A 477 19.21 -30.04 9.81
N ALA A 478 20.53 -30.15 10.02
CA ALA A 478 21.48 -29.20 9.47
C ALA A 478 22.37 -29.81 8.39
N VAL A 479 22.87 -28.93 7.51
CA VAL A 479 24.01 -29.23 6.63
C VAL A 479 25.20 -28.40 7.07
N LYS A 480 26.30 -29.07 7.39
CA LYS A 480 27.55 -28.45 7.84
C LYS A 480 28.61 -28.61 6.77
N ILE A 481 29.36 -27.54 6.56
CA ILE A 481 30.48 -27.49 5.61
C ILE A 481 31.77 -27.39 6.40
N TRP A 482 32.72 -28.22 6.01
CA TRP A 482 34.03 -28.37 6.61
C TRP A 482 35.10 -28.23 5.53
N LYS A 483 36.29 -27.81 5.93
CA LYS A 483 37.50 -27.99 5.12
C LYS A 483 38.16 -29.33 5.47
N PRO A 484 38.92 -29.95 4.54
CA PRO A 484 39.63 -31.20 4.78
C PRO A 484 40.59 -31.19 5.98
N ASP A 485 41.07 -30.01 6.38
CA ASP A 485 41.95 -29.85 7.53
C ASP A 485 41.25 -30.04 8.89
N GLY A 486 39.91 -30.07 8.90
CA GLY A 486 39.06 -30.13 10.10
C GLY A 486 38.35 -28.82 10.42
N THR A 487 38.64 -27.74 9.70
CA THR A 487 38.08 -26.42 9.98
C THR A 487 36.59 -26.40 9.66
N PHE A 488 35.76 -26.12 10.67
CA PHE A 488 34.35 -25.82 10.46
C PHE A 488 34.19 -24.50 9.70
N VAL A 489 33.49 -24.53 8.57
CA VAL A 489 33.23 -23.34 7.75
C VAL A 489 31.94 -22.69 8.20
N ARG A 490 30.82 -23.41 8.10
CA ARG A 490 29.48 -22.89 8.40
C ARG A 490 28.38 -23.97 8.38
N ILE A 491 27.19 -23.57 8.84
CA ILE A 491 25.91 -24.28 8.60
C ILE A 491 25.19 -23.61 7.42
N LEU A 492 24.67 -24.38 6.46
CA LEU A 492 23.95 -23.85 5.28
C LEU A 492 22.45 -23.64 5.52
N LYS A 493 21.80 -24.52 6.30
CA LYS A 493 20.38 -24.43 6.68
C LYS A 493 20.09 -25.36 7.85
N GLU A 494 19.11 -24.99 8.69
CA GLU A 494 18.37 -25.92 9.55
C GLU A 494 17.02 -26.20 8.89
N HIS A 495 16.87 -27.38 8.30
CA HIS A 495 15.61 -27.89 7.78
C HIS A 495 14.59 -28.07 8.92
N LYS A 496 13.31 -28.20 8.57
CA LYS A 496 12.26 -28.45 9.58
C LYS A 496 12.26 -29.89 10.08
N ALA A 497 12.97 -30.77 9.39
CA ALA A 497 13.11 -32.18 9.69
C ALA A 497 14.50 -32.67 9.31
N VAL A 498 14.77 -33.95 9.59
CA VAL A 498 16.06 -34.59 9.38
C VAL A 498 16.53 -34.42 7.95
N VAL A 499 17.81 -34.11 7.76
CA VAL A 499 18.44 -34.08 6.43
C VAL A 499 19.05 -35.45 6.18
N ARG A 500 18.58 -36.12 5.13
CA ARG A 500 18.95 -37.49 4.81
C ARG A 500 20.20 -37.57 3.95
N ASP A 501 20.37 -36.59 3.06
CA ASP A 501 21.45 -36.60 2.10
C ASP A 501 21.88 -35.19 1.76
N VAL A 502 23.12 -35.06 1.32
CA VAL A 502 23.71 -33.81 0.86
C VAL A 502 24.59 -34.10 -0.35
N ALA A 503 24.54 -33.24 -1.36
CA ALA A 503 25.46 -33.29 -2.50
C ALA A 503 26.09 -31.92 -2.72
N LEU A 504 27.35 -31.89 -3.10
CA LEU A 504 28.13 -30.71 -3.45
C LEU A 504 28.35 -30.69 -4.95
N ARG A 505 28.28 -29.48 -5.53
CA ARG A 505 28.70 -29.29 -6.91
C ARG A 505 30.22 -29.46 -7.00
N ALA A 506 30.71 -29.82 -8.18
CA ALA A 506 32.12 -30.02 -8.48
C ALA A 506 33.04 -28.87 -7.98
N ASP A 507 32.58 -27.62 -8.11
CA ASP A 507 33.31 -26.43 -7.68
C ASP A 507 33.20 -26.13 -6.17
N GLY A 508 32.36 -26.87 -5.44
CA GLY A 508 32.10 -26.67 -4.02
C GLY A 508 31.33 -25.40 -3.70
N LEU A 509 30.85 -24.64 -4.69
CA LEU A 509 30.13 -23.37 -4.53
C LEU A 509 28.60 -23.55 -4.41
N MET A 510 28.12 -24.78 -4.58
CA MET A 510 26.70 -25.10 -4.43
C MET A 510 26.59 -26.41 -3.66
N ALA A 511 25.61 -26.46 -2.76
CA ALA A 511 25.20 -27.68 -2.11
C ALA A 511 23.72 -27.93 -2.34
N ALA A 512 23.35 -29.19 -2.21
CA ALA A 512 22.02 -29.74 -2.33
C ALA A 512 21.71 -30.52 -1.07
N SER A 513 20.48 -30.46 -0.57
CA SER A 513 20.12 -31.21 0.63
C SER A 513 18.71 -31.76 0.57
N ALA A 514 18.58 -33.06 0.82
CA ALA A 514 17.31 -33.78 0.85
C ALA A 514 16.83 -33.95 2.30
N SER A 515 15.57 -33.61 2.57
CA SER A 515 14.99 -33.67 3.92
C SER A 515 13.70 -34.49 4.01
N ASP A 516 13.45 -35.00 5.22
CA ASP A 516 12.21 -35.66 5.61
C ASP A 516 10.98 -34.75 5.51
N ASP A 517 11.16 -33.42 5.47
CA ASP A 517 10.07 -32.45 5.28
C ASP A 517 9.52 -32.42 3.85
N GLY A 518 10.01 -33.30 2.98
CA GLY A 518 9.60 -33.44 1.59
C GLY A 518 10.20 -32.38 0.67
N THR A 519 11.14 -31.57 1.18
CA THR A 519 11.75 -30.48 0.43
C THR A 519 13.23 -30.70 0.20
N VAL A 520 13.67 -30.24 -0.97
CA VAL A 520 15.09 -30.20 -1.29
C VAL A 520 15.50 -28.74 -1.37
N SER A 521 16.56 -28.39 -0.65
CA SER A 521 17.06 -27.01 -0.63
C SER A 521 18.47 -26.99 -1.20
N HIS A 522 18.71 -26.05 -2.10
CA HIS A 522 20.02 -25.87 -2.71
C HIS A 522 20.61 -24.53 -2.30
N PRO A 523 21.47 -24.54 -1.27
CA PRO A 523 22.22 -23.36 -0.89
C PRO A 523 23.49 -23.15 -1.73
N ALA A 524 23.83 -21.90 -2.01
CA ALA A 524 25.15 -21.56 -2.53
C ALA A 524 26.16 -21.53 -1.36
N ALA A 525 27.26 -22.25 -1.50
CA ALA A 525 28.43 -22.09 -0.64
C ALA A 525 29.19 -20.84 -1.11
N ALA A 526 29.14 -19.79 -0.30
CA ALA A 526 29.71 -18.49 -0.65
C ALA A 526 31.25 -18.51 -0.72
N ASP A 527 31.77 -17.93 -1.80
CA ASP A 527 33.11 -17.34 -1.89
C ASP A 527 33.31 -16.29 -0.78
N LEU A 528 34.48 -16.31 -0.14
CA LEU A 528 34.96 -15.20 0.71
C LEU A 528 36.03 -14.41 -0.05
N PRO A 529 35.93 -13.07 -0.17
CA PRO A 529 37.11 -12.27 -0.47
C PRO A 529 38.01 -12.20 0.76
N ALA A 530 39.29 -12.48 0.55
CA ALA A 530 40.36 -12.28 1.51
C ALA A 530 40.37 -10.83 2.02
N ARG A 531 40.17 -10.63 3.33
CA ARG A 531 40.52 -9.37 3.99
C ARG A 531 42.03 -9.33 4.23
N THR A 532 42.80 -8.89 3.23
CA THR A 532 44.10 -8.27 3.48
C THR A 532 43.88 -6.79 3.78
N ALA A 533 43.86 -6.43 5.06
CA ALA A 533 44.00 -5.03 5.47
C ALA A 533 45.48 -4.75 5.71
N SER A 534 46.21 -4.46 4.62
CA SER A 534 47.47 -3.71 4.69
C SER A 534 47.14 -2.26 5.04
N GLY A 535 47.73 -1.76 6.12
CA GLY A 535 47.56 -0.37 6.54
C GLY A 535 48.25 0.62 5.60
N THR A 536 47.77 1.87 5.60
CA THR A 536 48.57 3.11 5.65
C THR A 536 47.64 4.33 5.78
N GLY A 537 48.01 5.26 6.67
CA GLY A 537 47.49 6.64 6.78
C GLY A 537 46.16 6.79 7.52
N SER A 538 45.94 7.74 8.42
CA SER A 538 46.63 9.01 8.67
C SER A 538 46.34 9.52 10.09
N ARG A 539 47.20 10.45 10.51
CA ARG A 539 47.27 11.14 11.81
C ARG A 539 45.96 11.83 12.22
N GLY A 540 45.61 11.73 13.50
CA GLY A 540 44.60 12.59 14.15
C GLY A 540 44.86 12.73 15.65
N ARG A 541 45.31 13.90 16.07
CA ARG A 541 45.70 14.28 17.44
C ARG A 541 44.59 14.04 18.47
N GLY A 542 44.88 13.27 19.52
CA GLY A 542 44.03 13.13 20.71
C GLY A 542 44.47 14.05 21.86
N HIS A 543 43.65 15.07 22.14
CA HIS A 543 43.79 15.96 23.29
C HIS A 543 43.50 15.23 24.62
N ARG A 544 44.40 15.38 25.59
CA ARG A 544 44.18 15.08 27.02
C ARG A 544 43.16 16.04 27.64
N ARG A 545 42.22 15.49 28.43
CA ARG A 545 41.65 16.04 29.69
C ARG A 545 40.78 14.95 30.32
N SER A 546 41.29 14.24 31.33
CA SER A 546 41.05 14.45 32.77
C SER A 546 39.58 14.35 33.21
N ARG A 547 39.27 13.32 34.02
CA ARG A 547 38.49 13.49 35.26
C ARG A 547 38.69 12.30 36.21
N ARG A 548 38.88 12.70 37.47
CA ARG A 548 39.18 11.92 38.69
C ARG A 548 37.97 11.13 39.21
N ARG A 549 38.24 10.06 39.95
CA ARG A 549 37.79 9.74 41.34
C ARG A 549 38.43 8.38 41.72
N ARG A 550 39.44 8.26 42.60
CA ARG A 550 39.54 8.39 44.07
C ARG A 550 38.67 7.39 44.86
N ALA A 551 39.30 6.37 45.47
CA ALA A 551 39.20 5.90 46.86
C ALA A 551 39.81 4.48 46.98
N LEU A 552 40.99 4.29 47.60
CA LEU A 552 41.26 4.02 49.02
C LEU A 552 41.41 2.51 49.35
N SER A 553 42.66 2.03 49.21
CA SER A 553 43.54 1.38 50.22
C SER A 553 43.11 0.22 51.16
N PRO A 554 44.09 -0.56 51.67
CA PRO A 554 43.99 -2.00 51.95
C PRO A 554 44.35 -2.42 53.40
N SER A 555 44.37 -3.72 53.72
CA SER A 555 45.22 -4.33 54.78
C SER A 555 45.24 -5.87 54.66
N ARG A 556 46.41 -6.52 54.45
CA ARG A 556 47.33 -7.20 55.42
C ARG A 556 46.88 -8.65 55.76
N ARG A 557 47.70 -9.71 55.89
CA ARG A 557 49.11 -10.02 56.28
C ARG A 557 49.46 -11.43 55.71
N HIS A 558 50.69 -11.74 55.21
CA HIS A 558 51.87 -12.35 55.90
C HIS A 558 51.57 -13.67 56.67
N TYR A 559 52.31 -14.80 56.66
CA TYR A 559 53.74 -15.21 56.58
C TYR A 559 53.76 -16.69 56.06
N ALA A 560 54.60 -17.15 55.13
CA ALA A 560 55.95 -17.74 55.27
C ALA A 560 56.07 -19.28 55.12
N ARG A 561 57.14 -19.64 54.40
CA ARG A 561 57.85 -20.92 54.18
C ARG A 561 58.41 -21.52 55.50
N PRO A 562 58.86 -22.80 55.59
CA PRO A 562 59.96 -23.35 54.77
C PRO A 562 59.98 -24.87 54.48
N ALA A 563 61.05 -25.27 53.77
CA ALA A 563 61.42 -26.59 53.30
C ALA A 563 62.04 -27.49 54.40
N GLY A 564 62.07 -28.82 54.16
CA GLY A 564 62.88 -29.78 54.92
C GLY A 564 62.75 -31.23 54.42
N ARG A 565 63.89 -31.89 54.20
CA ARG A 565 64.13 -33.23 53.61
C ARG A 565 63.97 -34.41 54.61
N ARG A 566 64.04 -35.63 54.02
CA ARG A 566 64.54 -36.96 54.49
C ARG A 566 63.44 -37.99 54.81
N SER A 567 63.37 -39.10 54.04
CA SER A 567 63.98 -40.45 54.27
C SER A 567 63.22 -41.20 55.39
N ASP A 568 62.79 -42.46 55.33
CA ASP A 568 63.32 -43.69 54.75
C ASP A 568 62.22 -44.78 54.64
N SER A 569 62.50 -45.79 53.81
CA SER A 569 62.30 -47.24 54.01
C SER A 569 60.91 -47.91 54.01
N CYS A 570 60.80 -48.83 53.04
CA CYS A 570 60.42 -50.25 53.14
C CYS A 570 59.02 -50.65 53.63
N ARG A 571 58.24 -51.31 52.75
CA ARG A 571 58.10 -52.78 52.78
C ARG A 571 57.33 -53.33 51.57
N ASP A 572 57.91 -54.39 51.02
CA ASP A 572 57.31 -55.37 50.11
C ASP A 572 56.03 -56.00 50.66
N HIS A 573 55.09 -56.33 49.76
CA HIS A 573 54.69 -57.72 49.55
C HIS A 573 53.85 -57.83 48.27
N SER A 574 54.50 -58.40 47.24
CA SER A 574 53.88 -59.24 46.23
C SER A 574 53.26 -60.48 46.88
N ASP A 575 52.10 -60.92 46.38
CA ASP A 575 51.75 -62.33 46.19
C ASP A 575 50.44 -62.45 45.37
N GLU A 576 50.60 -62.81 44.10
CA GLU A 576 49.72 -63.72 43.37
C GLU A 576 50.31 -65.14 43.61
N PRO A 577 49.53 -66.24 43.63
CA PRO A 577 49.09 -66.78 42.34
C PRO A 577 47.78 -67.65 42.32
N SER A 578 47.28 -67.80 41.10
CA SER A 578 46.65 -69.01 40.50
C SER A 578 45.31 -69.55 41.04
N ARG A 579 44.25 -69.37 40.24
CA ARG A 579 43.57 -70.46 39.50
C ARG A 579 42.64 -69.93 38.42
#